data_AF-A0A7G2CKN1-F1
#
_entry.id   AF-A0A7G2CKN1-F1
#
_cell.length_a   1.000
_cell.length_b   1.000
_cell.length_c   1.000
_cell.angle_alpha   90.00
_cell.angle_beta   90.00
_cell.angle_gamma   90.00
#
_symmetry.space_group_name_H-M   'P 1'
#
loop_
_entity.id
_entity.type
_entity.pdbx_description
1 polymer ?
#
loop_
_entity_poly.entity_id
_entity_poly.type
_entity_poly.pdbx_seq_one_letter_code
_entity_poly.pdbx_strand_id
1 'polypeptide(L)'
;MKKVFHQDELSPSAVILLNSPDNGQWDFEQYMAHYKKRSQQDGTLFICADGSYRVLLDYYRKTYHPAGEVLPILCDVIIGDMDSETSLEKELKEFCTTVDTCPTVEDVKEEWLSDILATSQGVRSVLPLRIPVECQMTTDFQKCVKLFLLLQAKAEKEGQNVPSQSIQSTELVVQQQSRYKSECDALSGAEGHDSPTALDLKRMNDLMERSVALTAVQLPSVLVFGALGGRLDHEIAAFCCASQYSQEVNLVLLNQMNVVVACWPDGVTEWITTMDSRETESKQYCGIVPFGVVQSLETAGLLYNIVYGHPDRYDGVTQTSTLDFSFKGMVSTCNEAIAKVVTIDLTPVEGRSNPPTLLMCSRRDA
;
A
#
# COMPACT_ATOMS: atom_id res chain seq x y z
N MET A 1 14.63 -12.06 -0.87
CA MET A 1 13.61 -11.41 -1.72
C MET A 1 13.50 -9.97 -1.28
N LYS A 2 13.10 -9.08 -2.19
CA LYS A 2 12.78 -7.70 -1.83
C LYS A 2 11.52 -7.18 -2.50
N LYS A 3 10.86 -6.24 -1.84
CA LYS A 3 9.74 -5.45 -2.37
C LYS A 3 10.23 -4.06 -2.71
N VAL A 4 9.81 -3.54 -3.85
CA VAL A 4 10.06 -2.14 -4.24
C VAL A 4 8.75 -1.37 -4.19
N PHE A 5 8.74 -0.22 -3.52
CA PHE A 5 7.60 0.67 -3.38
C PHE A 5 7.94 2.04 -3.95
N HIS A 6 7.27 2.43 -5.03
CA HIS A 6 7.34 3.76 -5.61
C HIS A 6 6.17 4.59 -5.12
N GLN A 7 6.43 5.73 -4.46
CA GLN A 7 5.35 6.54 -3.90
C GLN A 7 4.54 7.31 -4.95
N ASP A 8 5.18 7.78 -6.03
CA ASP A 8 4.54 8.63 -7.07
C ASP A 8 4.11 7.87 -8.32
N GLU A 9 4.75 6.74 -8.63
CA GLU A 9 4.49 5.93 -9.84
C GLU A 9 3.54 4.78 -9.53
N LEU A 10 2.39 5.10 -8.95
CA LEU A 10 1.35 4.12 -8.65
C LEU A 10 0.44 3.94 -9.86
N SER A 11 0.66 2.85 -10.61
CA SER A 11 -0.36 2.30 -11.53
C SER A 11 -1.13 1.19 -10.81
N PRO A 12 -2.34 1.46 -10.30
CA PRO A 12 -3.03 0.51 -9.45
C PRO A 12 -3.79 -0.55 -10.24
N SER A 13 -3.69 -1.79 -9.78
CA SER A 13 -4.52 -2.89 -10.22
C SER A 13 -5.95 -2.78 -9.67
N ALA A 14 -6.11 -2.15 -8.51
CA ALA A 14 -7.42 -1.79 -7.98
C ALA A 14 -7.39 -0.52 -7.12
N VAL A 15 -8.56 0.09 -6.97
CA VAL A 15 -8.85 1.19 -6.05
C VAL A 15 -10.01 0.76 -5.17
N ILE A 16 -9.77 0.72 -3.85
CA ILE A 16 -10.76 0.40 -2.83
C ILE A 16 -11.16 1.68 -2.09
N LEU A 17 -12.46 1.91 -1.97
CA LEU A 17 -13.03 2.96 -1.12
C LEU A 17 -13.70 2.34 0.10
N LEU A 18 -13.18 2.62 1.28
CA LEU A 18 -13.75 2.17 2.56
C LEU A 18 -14.81 3.14 3.09
N ASN A 19 -15.74 2.63 3.89
CA ASN A 19 -16.79 3.43 4.51
C ASN A 19 -16.28 4.04 5.82
N SER A 20 -15.51 5.12 5.73
CA SER A 20 -15.08 5.89 6.92
C SER A 20 -15.94 7.14 7.09
N PRO A 21 -16.42 7.44 8.32
CA PRO A 21 -17.13 8.69 8.60
C PRO A 21 -16.27 9.93 8.37
N ASP A 22 -14.95 9.77 8.44
CA ASP A 22 -13.95 10.81 8.27
C ASP A 22 -13.41 10.88 6.82
N ASN A 23 -14.02 10.15 5.88
CA ASN A 23 -13.73 10.33 4.46
C ASN A 23 -13.91 11.80 4.09
N GLY A 24 -12.79 12.45 3.79
CA GLY A 24 -12.75 13.86 3.44
C GLY A 24 -13.08 14.07 1.97
N GLN A 25 -13.30 15.33 1.61
CA GLN A 25 -13.39 15.75 0.21
C GLN A 25 -12.18 15.23 -0.61
N TRP A 26 -11.01 15.25 0.01
CA TRP A 26 -9.76 14.80 -0.61
C TRP A 26 -9.80 13.33 -1.06
N ASP A 27 -10.33 12.41 -0.23
CA ASP A 27 -10.40 10.98 -0.55
C ASP A 27 -11.25 10.74 -1.81
N PHE A 28 -12.42 11.40 -1.88
CA PHE A 28 -13.30 11.29 -3.03
C PHE A 28 -12.71 11.95 -4.29
N GLU A 29 -12.03 13.09 -4.15
CA GLU A 29 -11.35 13.74 -5.28
C GLU A 29 -10.27 12.84 -5.89
N GLN A 30 -9.45 12.19 -5.05
CA GLN A 30 -8.45 11.25 -5.56
C GLN A 30 -9.07 10.00 -6.16
N TYR A 31 -10.07 9.41 -5.50
CA TYR A 31 -10.82 8.28 -6.04
C TYR A 31 -11.35 8.62 -7.44
N MET A 32 -12.01 9.78 -7.58
CA MET A 32 -12.57 10.23 -8.86
C MET A 32 -11.49 10.58 -9.89
N ALA A 33 -10.32 11.08 -9.46
CA ALA A 33 -9.19 11.33 -10.35
C ALA A 33 -8.67 10.03 -10.97
N HIS A 34 -8.54 8.95 -10.18
CA HIS A 34 -8.21 7.63 -10.69
C HIS A 34 -9.33 7.06 -11.57
N TYR A 35 -10.58 7.20 -11.14
CA TYR A 35 -11.74 6.72 -11.89
C TYR A 35 -11.84 7.35 -13.29
N LYS A 36 -11.62 8.66 -13.41
CA LYS A 36 -11.64 9.36 -14.70
C LYS A 36 -10.50 8.92 -15.63
N LYS A 37 -9.31 8.62 -15.08
CA LYS A 37 -8.15 8.14 -15.84
C LYS A 37 -8.34 6.74 -16.42
N ARG A 38 -9.16 5.89 -15.78
CA ARG A 38 -9.50 4.53 -16.27
C ARG A 38 -10.00 4.51 -17.72
N SER A 39 -10.65 5.58 -18.19
CA SER A 39 -11.14 5.69 -19.56
C SER A 39 -10.05 5.65 -20.64
N GLN A 40 -8.78 5.82 -20.26
CA GLN A 40 -7.68 5.96 -21.21
C GLN A 40 -6.82 4.70 -21.31
N GLN A 41 -6.52 3.97 -20.22
CA GLN A 41 -5.77 2.72 -20.19
C GLN A 41 -6.04 1.95 -18.89
N ASP A 42 -5.91 0.61 -18.95
CA ASP A 42 -5.83 -0.38 -17.87
C ASP A 42 -7.12 -0.84 -17.16
N GLY A 43 -7.25 -2.17 -17.09
CA GLY A 43 -8.30 -2.90 -16.37
C GLY A 43 -8.22 -2.78 -14.85
N THR A 44 -7.98 -1.58 -14.33
CA THR A 44 -8.03 -1.24 -12.91
C THR A 44 -9.45 -1.46 -12.37
N LEU A 45 -9.55 -2.23 -11.30
CA LEU A 45 -10.82 -2.49 -10.61
C LEU A 45 -11.16 -1.39 -9.60
N PHE A 46 -12.42 -1.00 -9.53
CA PHE A 46 -12.94 -0.05 -8.54
C PHE A 46 -13.91 -0.77 -7.61
N ILE A 47 -13.57 -0.85 -6.34
CA ILE A 47 -14.28 -1.65 -5.34
C ILE A 47 -14.77 -0.74 -4.21
N CYS A 48 -16.06 -0.76 -3.92
CA CYS A 48 -16.63 -0.08 -2.77
C CYS A 48 -16.92 -1.07 -1.64
N ALA A 49 -16.42 -0.77 -0.43
CA ALA A 49 -16.73 -1.53 0.78
C ALA A 49 -18.06 -1.06 1.37
N ASP A 50 -19.05 -1.94 1.35
CA ASP A 50 -20.37 -1.75 1.98
C ASP A 50 -20.97 -0.35 1.68
N GLY A 51 -21.31 0.43 2.70
CA GLY A 51 -21.94 1.74 2.56
C GLY A 51 -21.10 2.83 1.90
N SER A 52 -19.84 2.56 1.51
CA SER A 52 -18.98 3.55 0.86
C SER A 52 -19.50 3.99 -0.51
N TYR A 53 -20.20 3.10 -1.23
CA TYR A 53 -20.79 3.43 -2.53
C TYR A 53 -21.86 4.51 -2.42
N ARG A 54 -22.69 4.44 -1.37
CA ARG A 54 -23.70 5.47 -1.08
C ARG A 54 -23.05 6.84 -0.86
N VAL A 55 -22.00 6.89 -0.04
CA VAL A 55 -21.31 8.15 0.27
C VAL A 55 -20.64 8.73 -0.98
N LEU A 56 -20.04 7.87 -1.82
CA LEU A 56 -19.48 8.24 -3.11
C LEU A 56 -20.55 8.82 -4.07
N LEU A 57 -21.73 8.20 -4.12
CA LEU A 57 -22.85 8.66 -4.94
C LEU A 57 -23.34 10.05 -4.49
N ASP A 58 -23.48 10.26 -3.17
CA ASP A 58 -23.86 11.54 -2.58
C ASP A 58 -22.82 12.62 -2.89
N TYR A 59 -21.53 12.31 -2.78
CA TYR A 59 -20.45 13.21 -3.18
C TYR A 59 -20.53 13.57 -4.67
N TYR A 60 -20.70 12.57 -5.54
CA TYR A 60 -20.76 12.78 -6.98
C TYR A 60 -21.91 13.71 -7.38
N ARG A 61 -23.09 13.49 -6.81
CA ARG A 61 -24.28 14.34 -7.04
C ARG A 61 -24.03 15.79 -6.64
N LYS A 62 -23.50 16.00 -5.44
CA LYS A 62 -23.23 17.36 -4.93
C LYS A 62 -22.20 18.11 -5.78
N THR A 63 -21.18 17.40 -6.28
CA THR A 63 -20.00 18.02 -6.90
C THR A 63 -20.12 18.15 -8.41
N TYR A 64 -20.60 17.11 -9.10
CA TYR A 64 -20.53 17.01 -10.56
C TYR A 64 -21.88 17.06 -11.25
N HIS A 65 -22.98 16.91 -10.51
CA HIS A 65 -24.25 16.58 -11.13
C HIS A 65 -25.45 17.30 -10.49
N PRO A 66 -25.76 18.55 -10.89
CA PRO A 66 -27.03 19.16 -10.54
C PRO A 66 -28.19 18.32 -11.13
N ALA A 67 -29.32 18.26 -10.42
CA ALA A 67 -30.39 17.27 -10.63
C ALA A 67 -30.85 17.09 -12.10
N GLY A 68 -30.99 15.83 -12.56
CA GLY A 68 -31.81 15.49 -13.75
C GLY A 68 -31.16 14.70 -14.90
N GLU A 69 -29.89 14.27 -14.81
CA GLU A 69 -29.21 13.45 -15.83
C GLU A 69 -28.83 12.06 -15.28
N VAL A 70 -28.42 11.16 -16.19
CA VAL A 70 -28.12 9.76 -15.87
C VAL A 70 -26.81 9.68 -15.09
N LEU A 71 -26.88 9.14 -13.88
CA LEU A 71 -25.69 8.92 -13.06
C LEU A 71 -24.76 7.90 -13.72
N PRO A 72 -23.45 8.17 -13.78
CA PRO A 72 -22.50 7.19 -14.26
C PRO A 72 -22.40 6.04 -13.26
N ILE A 73 -21.96 4.89 -13.76
CA ILE A 73 -21.37 3.84 -12.92
C ILE A 73 -20.15 4.46 -12.22
N LEU A 74 -19.98 4.24 -10.91
CA LEU A 74 -18.89 4.83 -10.11
C LEU A 74 -17.94 3.80 -9.49
N CYS A 75 -18.23 2.51 -9.65
CA CYS A 75 -17.37 1.39 -9.27
C CYS A 75 -17.74 0.15 -10.09
N ASP A 76 -16.93 -0.91 -10.01
CA ASP A 76 -17.22 -2.19 -10.66
C ASP A 76 -18.00 -3.14 -9.74
N VAL A 77 -17.78 -3.05 -8.42
CA VAL A 77 -18.39 -3.93 -7.44
C VAL A 77 -18.51 -3.26 -6.06
N ILE A 78 -19.57 -3.61 -5.35
CA ILE A 78 -19.87 -3.27 -3.97
C ILE A 78 -19.88 -4.57 -3.17
N ILE A 79 -19.10 -4.67 -2.09
CA ILE A 79 -19.02 -5.88 -1.27
C ILE A 79 -18.98 -5.54 0.23
N GLY A 80 -19.67 -6.33 1.04
CA GLY A 80 -19.83 -6.09 2.48
C GLY A 80 -21.01 -6.88 3.03
N ASP A 81 -21.33 -6.73 4.30
CA ASP A 81 -22.53 -7.35 4.91
C ASP A 81 -23.83 -6.57 4.67
N MET A 82 -23.76 -5.38 4.06
CA MET A 82 -24.90 -4.57 3.62
C MET A 82 -25.71 -3.93 4.76
N ASP A 83 -25.15 -3.81 5.97
CA ASP A 83 -25.87 -3.31 7.15
C ASP A 83 -25.85 -1.77 7.29
N SER A 84 -24.93 -1.09 6.61
CA SER A 84 -24.82 0.39 6.62
C SER A 84 -25.88 1.11 5.77
N GLU A 85 -26.73 0.39 5.03
CA GLU A 85 -27.52 0.94 3.90
C GLU A 85 -29.05 0.91 4.08
N THR A 86 -29.54 0.60 5.28
CA THR A 86 -30.97 0.28 5.56
C THR A 86 -32.01 1.34 5.18
N SER A 87 -31.65 2.62 5.02
CA SER A 87 -32.61 3.68 4.72
C SER A 87 -32.84 3.96 3.22
N LEU A 88 -32.02 3.38 2.32
CA LEU A 88 -31.97 3.76 0.90
C LEU A 88 -31.90 2.57 -0.08
N GLU A 89 -32.23 1.35 0.36
CA GLU A 89 -32.25 0.15 -0.51
C GLU A 89 -33.01 0.34 -1.83
N LYS A 90 -34.09 1.13 -1.83
CA LYS A 90 -34.86 1.41 -3.05
C LYS A 90 -34.06 2.19 -4.08
N GLU A 91 -33.26 3.13 -3.63
CA GLU A 91 -32.44 3.97 -4.50
C GLU A 91 -31.24 3.19 -5.04
N LEU A 92 -30.59 2.39 -4.20
CA LEU A 92 -29.45 1.57 -4.61
C LEU A 92 -29.83 0.52 -5.68
N LYS A 93 -31.06 -0.01 -5.66
CA LYS A 93 -31.57 -0.91 -6.71
C LYS A 93 -31.58 -0.30 -8.11
N GLU A 94 -31.58 1.03 -8.23
CA GLU A 94 -31.49 1.72 -9.52
C GLU A 94 -30.04 1.83 -10.02
N PHE A 95 -29.05 1.67 -9.13
CA PHE A 95 -27.63 1.95 -9.41
C PHE A 95 -26.71 0.73 -9.28
N CYS A 96 -27.20 -0.41 -8.81
CA CYS A 96 -26.45 -1.66 -8.70
C CYS A 96 -27.36 -2.88 -8.91
N THR A 97 -26.77 -4.00 -9.30
CA THR A 97 -27.45 -5.30 -9.35
C THR A 97 -27.07 -6.09 -8.11
N THR A 98 -28.03 -6.31 -7.20
CA THR A 98 -27.79 -7.13 -6.00
C THR A 98 -27.92 -8.61 -6.34
N VAL A 99 -26.89 -9.39 -6.02
CA VAL A 99 -26.86 -10.85 -6.19
C VAL A 99 -27.25 -11.58 -4.90
N ASP A 100 -27.29 -12.92 -4.93
CA ASP A 100 -27.58 -13.70 -3.73
C ASP A 100 -26.50 -13.50 -2.66
N THR A 101 -26.91 -13.56 -1.39
CA THR A 101 -26.00 -13.46 -0.25
C THR A 101 -25.03 -14.65 -0.20
N CYS A 102 -23.76 -14.35 0.07
CA CYS A 102 -22.70 -15.33 0.29
C CYS A 102 -22.39 -15.50 1.79
N PRO A 103 -22.15 -16.73 2.28
CA PRO A 103 -21.65 -16.93 3.64
C PRO A 103 -20.27 -16.30 3.82
N THR A 104 -19.34 -16.53 2.88
CA THR A 104 -17.98 -15.98 2.86
C THR A 104 -17.61 -15.46 1.47
N VAL A 105 -16.47 -14.77 1.33
CA VAL A 105 -16.02 -14.27 0.02
C VAL A 105 -15.60 -15.41 -0.90
N GLU A 106 -15.13 -16.51 -0.32
CA GLU A 106 -14.77 -17.74 -1.02
C GLU A 106 -15.97 -18.42 -1.68
N ASP A 107 -17.20 -18.10 -1.27
CA ASP A 107 -18.45 -18.61 -1.85
C ASP A 107 -18.97 -17.78 -3.03
N VAL A 108 -18.28 -16.70 -3.41
CA VAL A 108 -18.65 -15.86 -4.55
C VAL A 108 -18.61 -16.68 -5.85
N LYS A 109 -19.73 -16.67 -6.58
CA LYS A 109 -19.90 -17.50 -7.78
C LYS A 109 -19.00 -17.03 -8.93
N GLU A 110 -18.46 -17.98 -9.68
CA GLU A 110 -17.58 -17.74 -10.83
C GLU A 110 -18.21 -16.86 -11.90
N GLU A 111 -19.52 -16.99 -12.14
CA GLU A 111 -20.24 -16.13 -13.10
C GLU A 111 -20.24 -14.65 -12.70
N TRP A 112 -20.31 -14.35 -11.40
CA TRP A 112 -20.29 -12.96 -10.91
C TRP A 112 -18.90 -12.36 -11.03
N LEU A 113 -17.85 -13.16 -10.79
CA LEU A 113 -16.48 -12.73 -11.04
C LEU A 113 -16.26 -12.39 -12.53
N SER A 114 -16.83 -13.21 -13.44
CA SER A 114 -16.78 -12.92 -14.89
C SER A 114 -17.51 -11.63 -15.25
N ASP A 115 -18.66 -11.37 -14.64
CA ASP A 115 -19.43 -10.14 -14.88
C ASP A 115 -18.68 -8.89 -14.39
N ILE A 116 -18.00 -8.96 -13.24
CA ILE A 116 -17.17 -7.87 -12.72
C ILE A 116 -16.00 -7.58 -13.66
N LEU A 117 -15.27 -8.62 -14.10
CA LEU A 117 -14.14 -8.45 -15.04
C LEU A 117 -14.60 -7.90 -16.40
N ALA A 118 -15.75 -8.34 -16.92
CA ALA A 118 -16.30 -7.82 -18.16
C ALA A 118 -16.70 -6.35 -18.05
N THR A 119 -17.23 -5.95 -16.89
CA THR A 119 -17.55 -4.54 -16.59
C THR A 119 -16.28 -3.71 -16.46
N SER A 120 -15.26 -4.24 -15.78
CA SER A 120 -13.98 -3.54 -15.57
C SER A 120 -13.31 -3.16 -16.88
N GLN A 121 -13.39 -4.05 -17.87
CA GLN A 121 -12.83 -3.91 -19.21
C GLN A 121 -13.71 -3.12 -20.19
N GLY A 122 -14.87 -2.61 -19.75
CA GLY A 122 -15.80 -1.89 -20.63
C GLY A 122 -16.46 -2.76 -21.71
N VAL A 123 -16.38 -4.09 -21.58
CA VAL A 123 -16.98 -5.06 -22.51
C VAL A 123 -18.49 -5.14 -22.31
N ARG A 124 -18.96 -4.85 -21.10
CA ARG A 124 -20.38 -4.81 -20.74
C ARG A 124 -20.72 -3.51 -20.02
N SER A 125 -21.78 -2.84 -20.47
CA SER A 125 -22.40 -1.73 -19.74
C SER A 125 -23.49 -2.30 -18.83
N VAL A 126 -23.07 -2.80 -17.67
CA VAL A 126 -23.96 -3.33 -16.63
C VAL A 126 -23.70 -2.56 -15.35
N LEU A 127 -24.75 -2.37 -14.55
CA LEU A 127 -24.64 -1.76 -13.23
C LEU A 127 -23.66 -2.58 -12.35
N PRO A 128 -22.92 -1.93 -11.43
CA PRO A 128 -22.04 -2.62 -10.49
C PRO A 128 -22.76 -3.77 -9.79
N LEU A 129 -22.07 -4.88 -9.57
CA LEU A 129 -22.61 -5.95 -8.74
C LEU A 129 -22.52 -5.56 -7.26
N ARG A 130 -23.59 -5.79 -6.51
CA ARG A 130 -23.64 -5.67 -5.06
C ARG A 130 -23.69 -7.07 -4.46
N ILE A 131 -22.61 -7.47 -3.78
CA ILE A 131 -22.39 -8.81 -3.24
C ILE A 131 -22.51 -8.76 -1.70
N PRO A 132 -23.65 -9.21 -1.13
CA PRO A 132 -23.79 -9.34 0.31
C PRO A 132 -22.96 -10.52 0.83
N VAL A 133 -22.19 -10.32 1.89
CA VAL A 133 -21.35 -11.34 2.55
C VAL A 133 -21.61 -11.34 4.04
N GLU A 134 -22.18 -12.43 4.56
CA GLU A 134 -22.64 -12.54 5.95
C GLU A 134 -21.51 -12.66 6.98
N CYS A 135 -20.31 -13.11 6.57
CA CYS A 135 -19.20 -13.36 7.47
C CYS A 135 -18.82 -12.14 8.32
N GLN A 136 -19.14 -12.22 9.62
CA GLN A 136 -18.81 -11.22 10.64
C GLN A 136 -17.39 -11.38 11.22
N MET A 137 -16.67 -12.42 10.80
CA MET A 137 -15.28 -12.66 11.22
C MET A 137 -14.25 -11.98 10.32
N THR A 138 -14.70 -11.34 9.24
CA THR A 138 -13.87 -10.58 8.30
C THR A 138 -14.42 -9.17 8.16
N THR A 139 -13.54 -8.16 8.21
CA THR A 139 -13.94 -6.77 7.94
C THR A 139 -14.28 -6.57 6.47
N ASP A 140 -15.05 -5.54 6.12
CA ASP A 140 -15.35 -5.26 4.71
C ASP A 140 -14.09 -4.93 3.90
N PHE A 141 -13.07 -4.34 4.53
CA PHE A 141 -11.78 -4.17 3.89
C PHE A 141 -11.13 -5.52 3.54
N GLN A 142 -11.12 -6.49 4.45
CA GLN A 142 -10.64 -7.84 4.15
C GLN A 142 -11.49 -8.51 3.06
N LYS A 143 -12.81 -8.28 3.05
CA LYS A 143 -13.69 -8.81 2.01
C LYS A 143 -13.32 -8.25 0.62
N CYS A 144 -13.04 -6.94 0.52
CA CYS A 144 -12.57 -6.31 -0.71
C CYS A 144 -11.25 -6.90 -1.22
N VAL A 145 -10.26 -7.10 -0.33
CA VAL A 145 -8.95 -7.65 -0.71
C VAL A 145 -9.07 -9.11 -1.16
N LYS A 146 -9.86 -9.93 -0.45
CA LYS A 146 -10.14 -11.31 -0.84
C LYS A 146 -10.82 -11.39 -2.21
N LEU A 147 -11.83 -10.55 -2.45
CA LEU A 147 -12.51 -10.50 -3.74
C LEU A 147 -11.54 -10.09 -4.86
N PHE A 148 -10.69 -9.09 -4.61
CA PHE A 148 -9.66 -8.68 -5.55
C PHE A 148 -8.72 -9.85 -5.92
N LEU A 149 -8.25 -10.62 -4.94
CA LEU A 149 -7.41 -11.80 -5.19
C LEU A 149 -8.13 -12.89 -6.00
N LEU A 150 -9.42 -13.12 -5.75
CA LEU A 150 -10.22 -14.04 -6.57
C LEU A 150 -10.35 -13.56 -8.03
N LEU A 151 -10.58 -12.27 -8.22
CA LEU A 151 -10.66 -11.65 -9.55
C LEU A 151 -9.33 -11.76 -10.30
N GLN A 152 -8.20 -11.55 -9.61
CA GLN A 152 -6.87 -11.72 -10.19
C GLN A 152 -6.61 -13.17 -10.63
N ALA A 153 -6.83 -14.13 -9.73
CA ALA A 153 -6.62 -15.54 -10.03
C ALA A 153 -7.48 -16.02 -11.22
N LYS A 154 -8.72 -15.52 -11.30
CA LYS A 154 -9.61 -15.81 -12.43
C LYS A 154 -9.10 -15.20 -13.73
N ALA A 155 -8.72 -13.92 -13.71
CA ALA A 155 -8.25 -13.23 -14.89
C ALA A 155 -6.94 -13.82 -15.43
N GLU A 156 -6.03 -14.27 -14.54
CA GLU A 156 -4.84 -15.04 -14.90
C GLU A 156 -5.20 -16.37 -15.59
N LYS A 157 -6.16 -17.12 -15.03
CA LYS A 157 -6.66 -18.38 -15.61
C LYS A 157 -7.29 -18.18 -17.00
N GLU A 158 -7.92 -17.03 -17.22
CA GLU A 158 -8.53 -16.65 -18.50
C GLU A 158 -7.55 -16.00 -19.49
N GLY A 159 -6.27 -15.83 -19.10
CA GLY A 159 -5.23 -15.24 -19.94
C GLY A 159 -5.42 -13.74 -20.21
N GLN A 160 -6.14 -13.05 -19.33
CA GLN A 160 -6.33 -11.60 -19.41
C GLN A 160 -5.06 -10.89 -18.90
N ASN A 161 -4.74 -9.73 -19.49
CA ASN A 161 -3.63 -8.89 -19.03
C ASN A 161 -3.99 -8.29 -17.66
N VAL A 162 -3.62 -8.98 -16.58
CA VAL A 162 -3.73 -8.46 -15.22
C VAL A 162 -2.33 -8.26 -14.66
N PRO A 163 -2.07 -7.16 -13.93
CA PRO A 163 -0.82 -7.02 -13.20
C PRO A 163 -0.75 -8.12 -12.14
N SER A 164 -0.08 -9.21 -12.47
CA SER A 164 0.19 -10.34 -11.58
C SER A 164 1.49 -10.11 -10.83
N GLN A 165 1.73 -10.93 -9.80
CA GLN A 165 3.02 -10.94 -9.12
C GLN A 165 4.12 -11.29 -10.14
N SER A 166 5.00 -10.34 -10.44
CA SER A 166 6.10 -10.56 -11.38
C SER A 166 7.44 -10.44 -10.68
N ILE A 167 8.34 -11.36 -11.00
CA ILE A 167 9.72 -11.33 -10.53
C ILE A 167 10.52 -10.50 -11.52
N GLN A 168 11.05 -9.36 -11.08
CA GLN A 168 11.93 -8.55 -11.92
C GLN A 168 13.38 -9.02 -11.81
N SER A 169 14.07 -9.04 -12.96
CA SER A 169 15.50 -9.32 -13.03
C SER A 169 16.31 -8.21 -12.35
N THR A 170 17.40 -8.61 -11.69
CA THR A 170 18.34 -7.77 -10.93
C THR A 170 18.83 -6.52 -11.67
N GLU A 171 18.86 -6.51 -13.01
CA GLU A 171 19.43 -5.45 -13.86
C GLU A 171 18.71 -4.08 -13.78
N LEU A 172 17.38 -4.03 -13.65
CA LEU A 172 16.63 -2.76 -13.54
C LEU A 172 16.92 -2.05 -12.22
N VAL A 173 17.09 -2.84 -11.15
CA VAL A 173 17.42 -2.33 -9.83
C VAL A 173 18.89 -1.87 -9.76
N VAL A 174 19.79 -2.58 -10.43
CA VAL A 174 21.21 -2.19 -10.59
C VAL A 174 21.34 -0.82 -11.27
N GLN A 175 20.54 -0.51 -12.29
CA GLN A 175 20.57 0.80 -12.95
C GLN A 175 20.11 1.93 -12.02
N GLN A 176 19.06 1.72 -11.22
CA GLN A 176 18.62 2.70 -10.22
C GLN A 176 19.69 2.90 -9.13
N GLN A 177 20.27 1.81 -8.62
CA GLN A 177 21.26 1.85 -7.53
C GLN A 177 22.63 2.42 -7.92
N SER A 178 23.05 2.27 -9.18
CA SER A 178 24.29 2.88 -9.69
C SER A 178 24.30 4.42 -9.63
N ARG A 179 23.12 5.06 -9.67
CA ARG A 179 23.00 6.51 -9.46
C ARG A 179 23.18 6.93 -7.99
N TYR A 180 22.82 6.07 -7.03
CA TYR A 180 22.81 6.42 -5.59
C TYR A 180 24.17 6.27 -4.91
N LYS A 181 25.02 5.35 -5.38
CA LYS A 181 26.42 5.25 -4.92
C LYS A 181 27.15 6.59 -5.11
N SER A 182 26.89 7.30 -6.21
CA SER A 182 27.45 8.62 -6.49
C SER A 182 26.96 9.74 -5.55
N GLU A 183 25.77 9.61 -4.96
CA GLU A 183 25.21 10.60 -4.02
C GLU A 183 25.73 10.38 -2.59
N CYS A 184 25.91 9.13 -2.18
CA CYS A 184 26.57 8.78 -0.91
C CYS A 184 28.07 9.14 -0.93
N ASP A 185 28.74 8.94 -2.06
CA ASP A 185 30.15 9.33 -2.25
C ASP A 185 30.33 10.87 -2.16
N ALA A 186 29.33 11.67 -2.57
CA ALA A 186 29.37 13.13 -2.46
C ALA A 186 29.30 13.64 -1.01
N LEU A 187 28.63 12.90 -0.10
CA LEU A 187 28.61 13.18 1.33
C LEU A 187 29.94 12.81 2.03
N SER A 188 30.76 11.97 1.39
CA SER A 188 31.98 11.38 1.95
C SER A 188 33.22 12.27 1.81
N GLY A 189 33.20 13.26 0.89
CA GLY A 189 34.39 14.05 0.53
C GLY A 189 34.92 15.01 1.60
N ALA A 190 34.30 15.08 2.78
CA ALA A 190 34.57 16.09 3.80
C ALA A 190 35.22 15.58 5.11
N GLU A 191 35.28 14.26 5.35
CA GLU A 191 35.71 13.74 6.66
C GLU A 191 36.71 12.58 6.56
N GLY A 192 37.54 12.43 7.62
CA GLY A 192 38.59 11.41 7.69
C GLY A 192 38.05 9.97 7.74
N HIS A 193 38.87 9.02 7.30
CA HIS A 193 38.53 7.60 7.08
C HIS A 193 37.94 6.84 8.30
N ASP A 194 38.09 7.35 9.53
CA ASP A 194 37.64 6.72 10.78
C ASP A 194 36.57 7.53 11.54
N SER A 195 35.91 8.51 10.90
CA SER A 195 34.78 9.19 11.56
C SER A 195 33.56 8.28 11.67
N PRO A 196 32.69 8.43 12.69
CA PRO A 196 31.41 7.71 12.78
C PRO A 196 30.56 7.83 11.51
N THR A 197 30.66 8.97 10.82
CA THR A 197 30.03 9.25 9.53
C THR A 197 30.54 8.33 8.42
N ALA A 198 31.87 8.15 8.32
CA ALA A 198 32.47 7.28 7.31
C ALA A 198 32.11 5.80 7.51
N LEU A 199 31.99 5.37 8.78
CA LEU A 199 31.53 4.03 9.13
C LEU A 199 30.05 3.80 8.77
N ASP A 200 29.18 4.78 9.04
CA ASP A 200 27.76 4.68 8.66
C ASP A 200 27.57 4.65 7.13
N LEU A 201 28.34 5.46 6.40
CA LEU A 201 28.35 5.47 4.93
C LEU A 201 28.80 4.11 4.35
N LYS A 202 29.89 3.54 4.87
CA LYS A 202 30.34 2.21 4.46
C LYS A 202 29.25 1.16 4.71
N ARG A 203 28.63 1.19 5.88
CA ARG A 203 27.51 0.30 6.22
C ARG A 203 26.33 0.46 5.26
N MET A 204 25.92 1.70 4.98
CA MET A 204 24.85 1.98 4.03
C MET A 204 25.17 1.39 2.66
N ASN A 205 26.40 1.57 2.18
CA ASN A 205 26.85 0.98 0.92
C ASN A 205 26.81 -0.55 0.95
N ASP A 206 27.30 -1.19 2.02
CA ASP A 206 27.23 -2.64 2.18
C ASP A 206 25.78 -3.15 2.15
N LEU A 207 24.85 -2.48 2.86
CA LEU A 207 23.44 -2.83 2.87
C LEU A 207 22.81 -2.70 1.48
N MET A 208 23.09 -1.59 0.79
CA MET A 208 22.60 -1.37 -0.57
C MET A 208 23.14 -2.44 -1.52
N GLU A 209 24.43 -2.77 -1.47
CA GLU A 209 25.04 -3.82 -2.28
C GLU A 209 24.39 -5.19 -2.03
N ARG A 210 24.07 -5.53 -0.77
CA ARG A 210 23.29 -6.74 -0.47
C ARG A 210 21.88 -6.68 -1.04
N SER A 211 21.20 -5.53 -0.92
CA SER A 211 19.85 -5.34 -1.47
C SER A 211 19.83 -5.49 -2.99
N VAL A 212 20.86 -5.00 -3.70
CA VAL A 212 21.01 -5.17 -5.17
C VAL A 212 20.92 -6.65 -5.55
N ALA A 213 21.60 -7.51 -4.81
CA ALA A 213 21.69 -8.93 -5.11
C ALA A 213 20.37 -9.70 -4.89
N LEU A 214 19.37 -9.08 -4.25
CA LEU A 214 18.08 -9.70 -3.98
C LEU A 214 17.14 -9.59 -5.18
N THR A 215 16.45 -10.71 -5.46
CA THR A 215 15.35 -10.77 -6.42
C THR A 215 14.20 -9.85 -5.97
N ALA A 216 13.83 -8.92 -6.86
CA ALA A 216 12.73 -7.99 -6.66
C ALA A 216 11.39 -8.62 -7.04
N VAL A 217 10.39 -8.42 -6.18
CA VAL A 217 9.00 -8.85 -6.37
C VAL A 217 8.17 -7.62 -6.65
N GLN A 218 7.53 -7.60 -7.81
CA GLN A 218 6.49 -6.65 -8.14
C GLN A 218 5.14 -7.26 -7.75
N LEU A 219 4.49 -6.69 -6.74
CA LEU A 219 3.12 -7.06 -6.35
C LEU A 219 2.09 -6.17 -7.07
N PRO A 220 0.87 -6.66 -7.32
CA PRO A 220 -0.23 -5.79 -7.70
C PRO A 220 -0.44 -4.71 -6.66
N SER A 221 -0.55 -3.46 -7.11
CA SER A 221 -0.75 -2.32 -6.22
C SER A 221 -2.22 -1.99 -6.10
N VAL A 222 -2.70 -1.83 -4.87
CA VAL A 222 -4.09 -1.49 -4.56
C VAL A 222 -4.12 -0.24 -3.70
N LEU A 223 -4.76 0.82 -4.21
CA LEU A 223 -4.93 2.06 -3.45
C LEU A 223 -6.15 1.93 -2.57
N VAL A 224 -6.02 2.32 -1.30
CA VAL A 224 -7.10 2.20 -0.32
C VAL A 224 -7.36 3.57 0.29
N PHE A 225 -8.55 4.11 0.00
CA PHE A 225 -9.05 5.37 0.54
C PHE A 225 -10.00 5.11 1.70
N GLY A 226 -10.00 6.02 2.69
CA GLY A 226 -10.82 5.87 3.90
C GLY A 226 -10.30 4.86 4.92
N ALA A 227 -9.05 4.41 4.79
CA ALA A 227 -8.42 3.52 5.76
C ALA A 227 -7.85 4.27 6.98
N LEU A 228 -7.63 5.59 6.88
CA LEU A 228 -6.89 6.42 7.85
C LEU A 228 -7.69 7.67 8.23
N GLY A 229 -7.51 8.17 9.46
CA GLY A 229 -8.17 9.36 10.02
C GLY A 229 -9.51 9.09 10.70
N GLY A 230 -9.90 7.82 10.84
CA GLY A 230 -11.24 7.38 11.21
C GLY A 230 -11.35 6.90 12.66
N ARG A 231 -12.23 5.92 12.85
CA ARG A 231 -12.25 5.08 14.06
C ARG A 231 -10.92 4.35 14.22
N LEU A 232 -10.27 4.48 15.39
CA LEU A 232 -8.97 3.87 15.65
C LEU A 232 -8.96 2.34 15.49
N ASP A 233 -10.02 1.65 15.92
CA ASP A 233 -10.13 0.21 15.75
C ASP A 233 -10.21 -0.21 14.26
N HIS A 234 -10.82 0.63 13.43
CA HIS A 234 -10.84 0.46 11.98
C HIS A 234 -9.46 0.66 11.35
N GLU A 235 -8.69 1.68 11.79
CA GLU A 235 -7.32 1.89 11.31
C GLU A 235 -6.39 0.72 11.66
N ILE A 236 -6.47 0.24 12.92
CA ILE A 236 -5.70 -0.93 13.35
C ILE A 236 -6.10 -2.16 12.52
N ALA A 237 -7.40 -2.36 12.25
CA ALA A 237 -7.84 -3.45 11.38
C ALA A 237 -7.30 -3.29 9.95
N ALA A 238 -7.18 -2.07 9.43
CA ALA A 238 -6.57 -1.80 8.13
C ALA A 238 -5.07 -2.10 8.12
N PHE A 239 -4.34 -1.77 9.18
CA PHE A 239 -2.94 -2.14 9.38
C PHE A 239 -2.73 -3.66 9.44
N CYS A 240 -3.61 -4.36 10.15
CA CYS A 240 -3.62 -5.82 10.19
C CYS A 240 -3.87 -6.41 8.79
N CYS A 241 -4.83 -5.88 8.04
CA CYS A 241 -5.12 -6.31 6.68
C CYS A 241 -3.92 -6.08 5.74
N ALA A 242 -3.32 -4.87 5.75
CA ALA A 242 -2.14 -4.55 4.95
C ALA A 242 -0.95 -5.48 5.26
N SER A 243 -0.77 -5.82 6.53
CA SER A 243 0.28 -6.74 6.98
C SER A 243 0.01 -8.18 6.55
N GLN A 244 -1.23 -8.65 6.72
CA GLN A 244 -1.66 -10.01 6.41
C GLN A 244 -1.42 -10.34 4.94
N TYR A 245 -1.73 -9.42 4.04
CA TYR A 245 -1.63 -9.64 2.59
C TYR A 245 -0.34 -9.08 1.96
N SER A 246 0.67 -8.75 2.78
CA SER A 246 1.88 -8.04 2.36
C SER A 246 2.75 -8.78 1.34
N GLN A 247 2.55 -10.08 1.17
CA GLN A 247 3.26 -10.93 0.21
C GLN A 247 2.46 -11.21 -1.07
N GLU A 248 1.14 -10.97 -1.07
CA GLU A 248 0.28 -11.15 -2.26
C GLU A 248 -0.05 -9.81 -2.93
N VAL A 249 -0.24 -8.74 -2.16
CA VAL A 249 -0.70 -7.44 -2.65
C VAL A 249 0.08 -6.30 -2.00
N ASN A 250 0.45 -5.30 -2.80
CA ASN A 250 0.92 -4.03 -2.28
C ASN A 250 -0.28 -3.13 -1.94
N LEU A 251 -0.83 -3.29 -0.73
CA LEU A 251 -1.87 -2.43 -0.19
C LEU A 251 -1.25 -1.08 0.23
N VAL A 252 -1.67 -0.01 -0.44
CA VAL A 252 -1.25 1.37 -0.20
C VAL A 252 -2.40 2.12 0.46
N LEU A 253 -2.34 2.27 1.78
CA LEU A 253 -3.35 3.00 2.54
C LEU A 253 -3.03 4.49 2.48
N LEU A 254 -4.01 5.30 2.10
CA LEU A 254 -3.80 6.72 1.80
C LEU A 254 -4.85 7.58 2.50
N ASN A 255 -4.43 8.76 2.94
CA ASN A 255 -5.31 9.91 3.17
C ASN A 255 -4.59 11.18 2.69
N GLN A 256 -5.12 12.37 3.00
CA GLN A 256 -4.54 13.65 2.55
C GLN A 256 -3.08 13.83 2.95
N MET A 257 -2.68 13.28 4.11
CA MET A 257 -1.39 13.55 4.73
C MET A 257 -0.42 12.38 4.64
N ASN A 258 -0.92 11.14 4.65
CA ASN A 258 -0.13 9.96 4.91
C ASN A 258 -0.28 8.90 3.83
N VAL A 259 0.81 8.14 3.68
CA VAL A 259 0.89 6.90 2.93
C VAL A 259 1.40 5.81 3.88
N VAL A 260 0.71 4.68 3.92
CA VAL A 260 1.09 3.53 4.76
C VAL A 260 1.15 2.28 3.91
N VAL A 261 2.27 1.57 3.99
CA VAL A 261 2.49 0.29 3.32
C VAL A 261 3.12 -0.71 4.28
N ALA A 262 2.79 -1.99 4.13
CA ALA A 262 3.50 -3.05 4.85
C ALA A 262 4.88 -3.30 4.23
N CYS A 263 5.90 -3.39 5.07
CA CYS A 263 7.22 -3.87 4.70
C CYS A 263 7.15 -5.36 4.34
N TRP A 264 8.08 -5.80 3.49
CA TRP A 264 8.24 -7.22 3.15
C TRP A 264 8.60 -8.03 4.41
N PRO A 265 7.81 -9.06 4.77
CA PRO A 265 8.10 -9.89 5.93
C PRO A 265 9.44 -10.62 5.79
N ASP A 266 10.27 -10.56 6.84
CA ASP A 266 11.57 -11.23 6.91
C ASP A 266 12.48 -11.01 5.69
N GLY A 267 12.42 -9.82 5.09
CA GLY A 267 13.26 -9.47 3.96
C GLY A 267 13.41 -7.97 3.78
N VAL A 268 13.62 -7.53 2.54
CA VAL A 268 13.99 -6.14 2.24
C VAL A 268 12.84 -5.38 1.58
N THR A 269 12.63 -4.15 2.03
CA THR A 269 11.75 -3.17 1.38
C THR A 269 12.58 -1.98 0.92
N GLU A 270 12.50 -1.67 -0.37
CA GLU A 270 13.06 -0.46 -0.94
C GLU A 270 11.93 0.53 -1.21
N TRP A 271 11.98 1.68 -0.53
CA TRP A 271 11.08 2.79 -0.78
C TRP A 271 11.79 3.81 -1.66
N ILE A 272 11.27 3.97 -2.87
CA ILE A 272 11.71 4.97 -3.83
C ILE A 272 10.93 6.24 -3.56
N THR A 273 11.64 7.21 -3.01
CA THR A 273 11.11 8.47 -2.53
C THR A 273 10.93 9.46 -3.66
N THR A 274 10.25 10.55 -3.36
CA THR A 274 9.86 11.59 -4.32
C THR A 274 10.91 12.70 -4.39
N MET A 275 12.06 12.52 -3.74
CA MET A 275 13.12 13.51 -3.70
C MET A 275 13.68 13.74 -5.09
N ASP A 276 13.40 14.94 -5.62
CA ASP A 276 14.07 15.43 -6.80
C ASP A 276 15.40 16.04 -6.36
N SER A 277 16.50 15.63 -6.99
CA SER A 277 17.89 16.04 -6.68
C SER A 277 18.15 17.56 -6.68
N ARG A 278 17.13 18.38 -6.98
CA ARG A 278 17.18 19.83 -7.17
C ARG A 278 16.35 20.64 -6.18
N GLU A 279 15.48 20.02 -5.38
CA GLU A 279 14.60 20.73 -4.44
C GLU A 279 14.94 20.38 -2.99
N THR A 280 15.76 21.22 -2.37
CA THR A 280 16.31 21.04 -1.01
C THR A 280 15.35 21.39 0.14
N GLU A 281 14.09 21.75 -0.13
CA GLU A 281 13.21 22.34 0.90
C GLU A 281 12.07 21.45 1.40
N SER A 282 11.60 20.45 0.64
CA SER A 282 10.51 19.57 1.10
C SER A 282 11.05 18.35 1.85
N LYS A 283 10.98 18.39 3.19
CA LYS A 283 11.29 17.23 4.03
C LYS A 283 10.26 16.13 3.83
N GLN A 284 10.72 14.90 3.62
CA GLN A 284 9.84 13.73 3.53
C GLN A 284 9.89 12.95 4.83
N TYR A 285 8.91 13.20 5.70
CA TYR A 285 8.84 12.56 7.00
C TYR A 285 8.38 11.11 6.86
N CYS A 286 8.92 10.25 7.72
CA CYS A 286 8.58 8.85 7.76
C CYS A 286 8.73 8.22 9.14
N GLY A 287 8.24 7.00 9.25
CA GLY A 287 8.37 6.14 10.41
C GLY A 287 8.32 4.67 10.04
N ILE A 288 8.95 3.86 10.88
CA ILE A 288 8.95 2.40 10.80
C ILE A 288 8.30 1.88 12.08
N VAL A 289 7.12 1.28 11.92
CA VAL A 289 6.24 0.89 13.02
C VAL A 289 6.08 -0.63 13.08
N PRO A 290 6.82 -1.32 13.96
CA PRO A 290 6.67 -2.76 14.16
C PRO A 290 5.51 -3.08 15.11
N PHE A 291 4.68 -4.06 14.77
CA PHE A 291 3.57 -4.57 15.59
C PHE A 291 4.00 -5.77 16.45
N GLY A 292 5.20 -5.69 17.04
CA GLY A 292 5.78 -6.71 17.90
C GLY A 292 7.25 -6.41 18.19
N VAL A 293 7.97 -7.36 18.77
CA VAL A 293 9.40 -7.20 19.08
C VAL A 293 10.26 -7.56 17.87
N VAL A 294 10.92 -6.55 17.30
CA VAL A 294 11.88 -6.71 16.21
C VAL A 294 13.06 -7.57 16.71
N GLN A 295 13.51 -8.50 15.88
CA GLN A 295 14.71 -9.32 16.10
C GLN A 295 15.92 -8.66 15.44
N SER A 296 15.75 -8.17 14.22
CA SER A 296 16.78 -7.44 13.47
C SER A 296 16.15 -6.41 12.54
N LEU A 297 16.79 -5.25 12.43
CA LEU A 297 16.37 -4.17 11.56
C LEU A 297 17.61 -3.37 11.16
N GLU A 298 17.85 -3.26 9.86
CA GLU A 298 18.88 -2.39 9.32
C GLU A 298 18.27 -1.43 8.29
N THR A 299 18.60 -0.14 8.38
CA THR A 299 18.13 0.85 7.40
C THR A 299 19.27 1.64 6.76
N ALA A 300 19.04 2.09 5.52
CA ALA A 300 19.87 3.05 4.82
C ALA A 300 19.00 4.10 4.13
N GLY A 301 19.49 5.34 4.06
CA GLY A 301 18.81 6.46 3.39
C GLY A 301 17.89 7.29 4.29
N LEU A 302 17.87 7.02 5.59
CA LEU A 302 17.16 7.82 6.60
C LEU A 302 18.14 8.76 7.31
N LEU A 303 17.63 9.91 7.78
CA LEU A 303 18.38 10.85 8.62
C LEU A 303 18.90 10.15 9.88
N TYR A 304 18.05 9.33 10.49
CA TYR A 304 18.41 8.47 11.60
C TYR A 304 18.32 7.01 11.15
N ASN A 305 19.40 6.48 10.59
CA ASN A 305 19.47 5.08 10.25
C ASN A 305 19.50 4.20 11.51
N ILE A 306 18.95 2.98 11.40
CA ILE A 306 18.81 2.02 12.48
C ILE A 306 19.64 0.78 12.16
N VAL A 307 20.31 0.22 13.18
CA VAL A 307 21.07 -1.03 13.07
C VAL A 307 20.85 -1.87 14.32
N TYR A 308 19.77 -2.63 14.35
CA TYR A 308 19.38 -3.44 15.50
C TYR A 308 19.53 -4.93 15.21
N GLY A 309 19.95 -5.71 16.21
CA GLY A 309 20.07 -7.17 16.08
C GLY A 309 21.24 -7.68 15.23
N HIS A 310 22.25 -6.84 14.98
CA HIS A 310 23.44 -7.18 14.19
C HIS A 310 24.77 -7.00 14.97
N PRO A 311 24.98 -7.74 16.08
CA PRO A 311 26.11 -7.53 16.99
C PRO A 311 27.48 -7.74 16.32
N ASP A 312 27.57 -8.67 15.36
CA ASP A 312 28.85 -9.03 14.72
C ASP A 312 29.28 -8.09 13.59
N ARG A 313 28.40 -7.17 13.15
CA ARG A 313 28.66 -6.33 11.97
C ARG A 313 29.09 -4.92 12.32
N TYR A 314 28.47 -4.31 13.34
CA TYR A 314 28.63 -2.88 13.63
C TYR A 314 28.54 -2.61 15.13
N ASP A 315 29.56 -3.05 15.89
CA ASP A 315 29.62 -2.75 17.32
C ASP A 315 29.77 -1.24 17.54
N GLY A 316 28.87 -0.65 18.34
CA GLY A 316 28.97 0.73 18.83
C GLY A 316 28.60 1.89 17.89
N VAL A 317 28.28 1.66 16.60
CA VAL A 317 28.05 2.77 15.64
C VAL A 317 26.73 3.52 15.89
N THR A 318 25.61 2.80 16.07
CA THR A 318 24.29 3.43 16.35
C THR A 318 23.86 3.33 17.81
N GLN A 319 24.61 2.59 18.65
CA GLN A 319 24.31 2.35 20.07
C GLN A 319 22.90 1.81 20.35
N THR A 320 22.30 1.13 19.38
CA THR A 320 20.90 0.66 19.44
C THR A 320 20.72 -0.72 20.08
N SER A 321 21.79 -1.42 20.42
CA SER A 321 21.76 -2.79 20.94
C SER A 321 21.02 -2.94 22.28
N THR A 322 20.88 -1.86 23.05
CA THR A 322 20.14 -1.82 24.32
C THR A 322 18.68 -1.40 24.17
N LEU A 323 18.25 -1.02 22.96
CA LEU A 323 16.92 -0.50 22.70
C LEU A 323 15.96 -1.66 22.37
N ASP A 324 14.73 -1.59 22.86
CA ASP A 324 13.67 -2.54 22.49
C ASP A 324 12.88 -1.93 21.32
N PHE A 325 13.22 -2.29 20.08
CA PHE A 325 12.44 -1.87 18.91
C PHE A 325 11.14 -2.67 18.83
N SER A 326 10.06 -2.09 19.31
CA SER A 326 8.75 -2.72 19.34
C SER A 326 7.62 -1.72 19.51
N PHE A 327 6.38 -2.13 19.22
CA PHE A 327 5.19 -1.30 19.41
C PHE A 327 5.02 -0.80 20.86
N LYS A 328 5.53 -1.56 21.84
CA LYS A 328 5.51 -1.22 23.26
C LYS A 328 6.78 -0.50 23.75
N GLY A 329 7.79 -0.41 22.89
CA GLY A 329 9.13 0.09 23.19
C GLY A 329 9.45 1.31 22.32
N MET A 330 10.59 1.25 21.64
CA MET A 330 11.02 2.28 20.70
C MET A 330 10.43 2.04 19.31
N VAL A 331 9.81 3.08 18.77
CA VAL A 331 9.30 3.12 17.40
C VAL A 331 10.02 4.25 16.67
N SER A 332 10.46 4.01 15.43
CA SER A 332 11.03 5.08 14.61
C SER A 332 9.89 5.94 14.08
N THR A 333 9.71 7.13 14.63
CA THR A 333 8.69 8.10 14.21
C THR A 333 9.34 9.45 13.98
N CYS A 334 8.77 10.27 13.10
CA CYS A 334 9.31 11.59 12.76
C CYS A 334 10.76 11.52 12.22
N ASN A 335 11.12 10.40 11.60
CA ASN A 335 12.37 10.28 10.86
C ASN A 335 12.22 10.99 9.52
N GLU A 336 13.33 11.21 8.81
CA GLU A 336 13.33 11.89 7.53
C GLU A 336 14.02 10.98 6.50
N ALA A 337 13.41 10.81 5.33
CA ALA A 337 14.14 10.25 4.20
C ALA A 337 15.12 11.33 3.70
N ILE A 338 16.40 10.97 3.57
CA ILE A 338 17.45 11.88 3.06
C ILE A 338 18.05 11.38 1.75
N ALA A 339 17.61 10.21 1.30
CA ALA A 339 18.01 9.61 0.05
C ALA A 339 16.78 9.35 -0.82
N LYS A 340 17.02 9.26 -2.14
CA LYS A 340 15.99 8.88 -3.09
C LYS A 340 15.55 7.42 -2.94
N VAL A 341 16.40 6.56 -2.37
CA VAL A 341 16.04 5.19 -2.01
C VAL A 341 16.32 4.97 -0.55
N VAL A 342 15.26 4.63 0.17
CA VAL A 342 15.33 4.16 1.55
C VAL A 342 15.27 2.64 1.51
N THR A 343 16.28 1.99 2.08
CA THR A 343 16.33 0.53 2.22
C THR A 343 16.00 0.17 3.66
N ILE A 344 15.06 -0.75 3.85
CA ILE A 344 14.64 -1.30 5.14
C ILE A 344 14.82 -2.82 5.07
N ASP A 345 15.79 -3.35 5.81
CA ASP A 345 16.10 -4.78 5.88
C ASP A 345 15.62 -5.35 7.21
N LEU A 346 14.62 -6.22 7.13
CA LEU A 346 14.05 -6.98 8.24
C LEU A 346 14.45 -8.46 8.17
N THR A 347 15.53 -8.79 7.44
CA THR A 347 15.99 -10.18 7.35
C THR A 347 16.47 -10.67 8.73
N PRO A 348 15.91 -11.77 9.27
CA PRO A 348 16.26 -12.26 10.60
C PRO A 348 17.68 -12.84 10.66
N VAL A 349 18.40 -12.58 11.76
CA VAL A 349 19.77 -13.09 11.97
C VAL A 349 19.80 -14.46 12.64
N GLU A 350 18.88 -14.73 13.58
CA GLU A 350 18.87 -15.96 14.40
C GLU A 350 17.67 -16.89 14.09
N GLY A 351 17.09 -16.80 12.89
CA GLY A 351 16.00 -17.68 12.45
C GLY A 351 14.65 -17.46 13.15
N ARG A 352 14.50 -16.39 13.94
CA ARG A 352 13.21 -15.91 14.48
C ARG A 352 12.67 -14.82 13.57
N SER A 353 11.42 -14.94 13.15
CA SER A 353 10.76 -13.94 12.29
C SER A 353 10.59 -12.60 12.99
N ASN A 354 10.73 -11.53 12.24
CA ASN A 354 10.33 -10.19 12.64
C ASN A 354 8.79 -10.07 12.67
N PRO A 355 8.25 -9.17 13.51
CA PRO A 355 6.83 -8.89 13.51
C PRO A 355 6.41 -8.14 12.24
N PRO A 356 5.10 -8.14 11.90
CA PRO A 356 4.58 -7.26 10.89
C PRO A 356 5.02 -5.82 11.15
N THR A 357 5.54 -5.16 10.13
CA THR A 357 6.12 -3.83 10.24
C THR A 357 5.59 -2.96 9.12
N LEU A 358 5.15 -1.75 9.47
CA LEU A 358 4.64 -0.77 8.52
C LEU A 358 5.67 0.33 8.28
N LEU A 359 5.81 0.72 7.02
CA LEU A 359 6.40 1.99 6.63
C LEU A 359 5.27 3.02 6.52
N MET A 360 5.39 4.10 7.29
CA MET A 360 4.47 5.24 7.27
C MET A 360 5.24 6.44 6.77
N CYS A 361 4.77 7.12 5.72
CA CYS A 361 5.41 8.32 5.20
C CYS A 361 4.42 9.43 4.91
N SER A 362 4.90 10.67 4.97
CA SER A 362 4.13 11.82 4.56
C SER A 362 3.94 11.82 3.04
N ARG A 363 2.79 12.31 2.60
CA ARG A 363 2.60 12.69 1.20
C ARG A 363 3.39 13.96 0.89
N ARG A 364 3.79 14.10 -0.37
CA ARG A 364 4.53 15.28 -0.84
C ARG A 364 3.66 16.54 -0.88
N ASP A 365 2.39 16.39 -1.24
CA ASP A 365 1.45 17.52 -1.41
C ASP A 365 0.67 17.88 -0.14
N ALA A 366 1.13 17.41 1.03
CA ALA A 366 0.46 17.54 2.33
C ALA A 366 0.77 18.86 3.04
#